data_AF-A0AAW1PVC0-F1
#
_entry.id   AF-A0AAW1PVC0-F1
#
_cell.length_a   1.000
_cell.length_b   1.000
_cell.length_c   1.000
_cell.angle_alpha   90.00
_cell.angle_beta   90.00
_cell.angle_gamma   90.00
#
_symmetry.space_group_name_H-M   'P 1'
#
loop_
_entity.id
_entity.type
_entity.pdbx_description
1 polymer ?
#
loop_
_entity_poly.entity_id
_entity_poly.type
_entity_poly.pdbx_seq_one_letter_code
_entity_poly.pdbx_strand_id
1 'polypeptide(L)'
;MPIQDILMKRWAVVLAVAFFLSVARAAPLDHSENFLPEKSATQSHLEALVQKALNDNRPPRMEVHNECETPSLPSGRFHILIQAHKPKTCVTHWLYELGVTNAHVFVYRRFEAKTPLRTWHGPCGMLVQERLLTPNHNSSREAGVFLDYVLEHYQNPPLAVAVLHWAGPKDWHNDCAGTLGRLRYAYRGLAAPQRWPDAAEYASHMTTLTRALVDSDVLWMNMSLRFFKYPHEERIPSWIHRPAHDMRRHKACADVFTRYGIDVAAKTFYSCCATFVVPWQHILSLPSAFYSDLLETALNPEVEVTDPEFGYGCWEFAVWQWYKEPELTPRMENLYQQAQNVSLGLDLKRCLTPDREASLYVC
;
A
#
# COMPACT_ATOMS: atom_id res chain seq x y z
N MET A 1 -18.51 -18.69 -29.28
CA MET A 1 -19.29 -18.72 -28.01
C MET A 1 -19.07 -17.39 -27.32
N PRO A 2 -20.12 -16.60 -27.02
CA PRO A 2 -19.93 -15.27 -26.46
C PRO A 2 -19.51 -15.37 -24.99
N ILE A 3 -18.52 -14.57 -24.61
CA ILE A 3 -17.88 -14.53 -23.28
C ILE A 3 -18.89 -14.31 -22.13
N GLN A 4 -20.05 -13.73 -22.44
CA GLN A 4 -21.14 -13.51 -21.47
C GLN A 4 -21.74 -14.82 -20.92
N ASP A 5 -21.82 -15.88 -21.73
CA ASP A 5 -22.38 -17.17 -21.26
C ASP A 5 -21.46 -17.88 -20.25
N ILE A 6 -20.16 -17.65 -20.35
CA ILE A 6 -19.17 -18.23 -19.43
C ILE A 6 -19.20 -17.50 -18.10
N LEU A 7 -19.32 -16.17 -18.10
CA LEU A 7 -19.40 -15.37 -16.87
C LEU A 7 -20.72 -15.61 -16.12
N MET A 8 -21.85 -15.70 -16.81
CA MET A 8 -23.15 -16.00 -16.19
C MET A 8 -23.18 -17.39 -15.54
N LYS A 9 -22.61 -18.41 -16.22
CA LYS A 9 -22.49 -19.77 -15.64
C LYS A 9 -21.55 -19.82 -14.44
N ARG A 10 -20.51 -18.98 -14.40
CA ARG A 10 -19.57 -18.89 -13.25
C ARG A 10 -20.24 -18.30 -12.01
N TRP A 11 -21.03 -17.23 -12.16
CA TRP A 11 -21.75 -16.62 -11.04
C TRP A 11 -22.88 -17.50 -10.49
N ALA A 12 -23.59 -18.23 -11.37
CA ALA A 12 -24.64 -19.14 -10.95
C ALA A 12 -24.13 -20.27 -10.04
N VAL A 13 -22.92 -20.80 -10.30
CA VAL A 13 -22.31 -21.86 -9.48
C VAL A 13 -21.88 -21.31 -8.10
N VAL A 14 -21.29 -20.12 -8.06
CA VAL A 14 -20.87 -19.49 -6.79
C VAL A 14 -22.07 -19.16 -5.90
N LEU A 15 -23.14 -18.60 -6.49
CA LEU A 15 -24.37 -18.29 -5.76
C LEU A 15 -25.09 -19.55 -5.27
N ALA A 16 -25.11 -20.63 -6.07
CA ALA A 16 -25.68 -21.90 -5.65
C ALA A 16 -24.91 -22.49 -4.44
N VAL A 17 -23.58 -22.49 -4.47
CA VAL A 17 -22.75 -23.00 -3.37
C VAL A 17 -22.95 -22.17 -2.10
N ALA A 18 -22.99 -20.84 -2.21
CA ALA A 18 -23.25 -19.96 -1.06
C ALA A 18 -24.66 -20.17 -0.46
N PHE A 19 -25.67 -20.35 -1.32
CA PHE A 19 -27.05 -20.65 -0.89
C PHE A 19 -27.13 -21.98 -0.13
N PHE A 20 -26.56 -23.05 -0.68
CA PHE A 20 -26.55 -24.38 -0.05
C PHE A 20 -25.82 -24.39 1.30
N LEU A 21 -24.71 -23.66 1.43
CA LEU A 21 -23.98 -23.53 2.71
C LEU A 21 -24.77 -22.75 3.77
N SER A 22 -25.61 -21.78 3.35
CA SER A 22 -26.48 -21.04 4.27
C SER A 22 -27.69 -21.87 4.73
N VAL A 23 -28.29 -22.65 3.83
CA VAL A 23 -29.45 -23.51 4.11
C VAL A 23 -29.04 -24.69 5.00
N ALA A 24 -27.86 -25.28 4.77
CA ALA A 24 -27.33 -26.36 5.60
C ALA A 24 -27.02 -25.94 7.05
N ARG A 25 -26.84 -24.64 7.32
CA ARG A 25 -26.61 -24.09 8.66
C ARG A 25 -27.89 -23.70 9.40
N ALA A 26 -29.02 -23.57 8.71
CA ALA A 26 -30.25 -23.01 9.27
C ALA A 26 -31.34 -24.04 9.61
N ALA A 27 -31.16 -25.33 9.30
CA ALA A 27 -32.17 -26.35 9.57
C ALA A 27 -32.08 -26.88 11.02
N PRO A 28 -33.14 -26.76 11.85
CA PRO A 28 -33.23 -27.49 13.10
C PRO A 28 -33.57 -28.96 12.80
N LEU A 29 -32.86 -29.88 13.45
CA LEU A 29 -33.12 -31.31 13.40
C LEU A 29 -34.38 -31.61 14.23
N ASP A 30 -35.51 -31.89 13.57
CA ASP A 30 -36.60 -32.66 14.17
C ASP A 30 -37.25 -33.61 13.15
N HIS A 31 -37.73 -34.73 13.66
CA HIS A 31 -38.03 -36.00 12.99
C HIS A 31 -39.22 -35.97 12.02
N SER A 32 -39.06 -36.58 10.83
CA SER A 32 -39.82 -37.77 10.37
C SER A 32 -39.85 -37.94 8.83
N GLU A 33 -39.75 -39.22 8.45
CA GLU A 33 -40.25 -39.88 7.23
C GLU A 33 -39.61 -39.64 5.83
N ASN A 34 -38.93 -40.72 5.37
CA ASN A 34 -38.91 -41.27 4.01
C ASN A 34 -38.79 -40.29 2.84
N PHE A 35 -37.57 -39.79 2.62
CA PHE A 35 -37.11 -39.44 1.28
C PHE A 35 -35.81 -40.19 0.97
N LEU A 36 -35.77 -40.76 -0.25
CA LEU A 36 -34.66 -41.54 -0.80
C LEU A 36 -33.32 -40.79 -0.63
N PRO A 37 -32.20 -41.49 -0.38
CA PRO A 37 -30.91 -40.83 -0.22
C PRO A 37 -30.40 -40.40 -1.61
N GLU A 38 -30.76 -39.19 -2.03
CA GLU A 38 -29.86 -38.44 -2.89
C GLU A 38 -28.55 -38.29 -2.13
N LYS A 39 -27.48 -38.85 -2.69
CA LYS A 39 -26.13 -38.85 -2.11
C LYS A 39 -25.75 -37.41 -1.82
N SER A 40 -25.94 -36.99 -0.57
CA SER A 40 -25.45 -35.71 -0.09
C SER A 40 -23.95 -35.71 -0.32
N ALA A 41 -23.50 -34.77 -1.15
CA ALA A 41 -22.08 -34.54 -1.34
C ALA A 41 -21.48 -34.34 0.05
N THR A 42 -20.59 -35.24 0.46
CA THR A 42 -19.91 -35.14 1.75
C THR A 42 -19.21 -33.78 1.81
N GLN A 43 -19.05 -33.21 3.01
CA GLN A 43 -18.34 -31.95 3.18
C GLN A 43 -16.96 -31.95 2.48
N SER A 44 -16.29 -33.09 2.47
CA SER A 44 -15.04 -33.32 1.71
C SER A 44 -15.18 -33.17 0.19
N HIS A 45 -16.33 -33.52 -0.39
CA HIS A 45 -16.62 -33.34 -1.81
C HIS A 45 -16.88 -31.87 -2.15
N LEU A 46 -17.58 -31.14 -1.28
CA LEU A 46 -17.78 -29.69 -1.43
C LEU A 46 -16.45 -28.92 -1.29
N GLU A 47 -15.62 -29.28 -0.31
CA GLU A 47 -14.27 -28.73 -0.15
C GLU A 47 -13.39 -29.02 -1.37
N ALA A 48 -13.48 -30.23 -1.95
CA ALA A 48 -12.77 -30.58 -3.18
C ALA A 48 -13.25 -29.76 -4.39
N LEU A 49 -14.55 -29.50 -4.52
CA LEU A 49 -15.11 -28.68 -5.60
C LEU A 49 -14.71 -27.20 -5.47
N VAL A 50 -14.71 -26.64 -4.25
CA VAL A 50 -14.21 -25.28 -3.98
C VAL A 50 -12.72 -25.19 -4.31
N GLN A 51 -11.93 -26.15 -3.85
CA GLN A 51 -10.49 -26.18 -4.14
C GLN A 51 -10.21 -26.33 -5.63
N LYS A 52 -11.01 -27.14 -6.34
CA LYS A 52 -10.93 -27.29 -7.79
C LYS A 52 -11.32 -26.00 -8.51
N ALA A 53 -12.39 -25.32 -8.11
CA ALA A 53 -12.80 -24.05 -8.71
C ALA A 53 -11.77 -22.93 -8.48
N LEU A 54 -11.09 -22.93 -7.34
CA LEU A 54 -9.96 -22.03 -7.05
C LEU A 54 -8.73 -22.35 -7.91
N ASN A 55 -8.49 -23.63 -8.21
CA ASN A 55 -7.39 -24.08 -9.06
C ASN A 55 -7.67 -23.84 -10.55
N ASP A 56 -8.90 -24.06 -11.01
CA ASP A 56 -9.32 -23.93 -12.42
C ASP A 56 -9.47 -22.47 -12.86
N ASN A 57 -9.73 -21.55 -11.91
CA ASN A 57 -9.75 -20.10 -12.14
C ASN A 57 -8.46 -19.41 -11.71
N ARG A 58 -7.42 -20.17 -11.35
CA ARG A 58 -6.11 -19.59 -11.05
C ARG A 58 -5.62 -18.94 -12.35
N PRO A 59 -5.27 -17.64 -12.36
CA PRO A 59 -4.56 -17.07 -13.50
C PRO A 59 -3.34 -17.97 -13.78
N PRO A 60 -2.92 -18.12 -15.06
CA PRO A 60 -1.82 -18.99 -15.42
C PRO A 60 -0.69 -18.78 -14.42
N ARG A 61 -0.32 -19.88 -13.75
CA ARG A 61 0.67 -19.87 -12.69
C ARG A 61 1.95 -19.37 -13.34
N MET A 62 2.23 -18.07 -13.22
CA MET A 62 3.56 -17.56 -13.48
C MET A 62 4.47 -18.39 -12.58
N GLU A 63 5.41 -19.11 -13.17
CA GLU A 63 6.48 -19.73 -12.40
C GLU A 63 7.31 -18.59 -11.81
N VAL A 64 6.90 -18.11 -10.64
CA VAL A 64 7.61 -17.03 -9.97
C VAL A 64 8.81 -17.65 -9.28
N HIS A 65 9.89 -17.76 -10.05
CA HIS A 65 11.21 -17.55 -9.48
C HIS A 65 11.29 -16.10 -8.98
N ASN A 66 12.34 -15.75 -8.22
CA ASN A 66 12.63 -14.38 -7.80
C ASN A 66 12.91 -13.47 -9.02
N GLU A 67 11.89 -13.27 -9.85
CA GLU A 67 11.98 -12.69 -11.18
C GLU A 67 11.79 -11.20 -11.05
N CYS A 68 12.88 -10.54 -11.41
CA CYS A 68 12.92 -9.14 -11.75
C CYS A 68 11.82 -8.84 -12.77
N GLU A 69 11.04 -7.79 -12.53
CA GLU A 69 9.97 -7.38 -13.43
C GLU A 69 10.52 -7.14 -14.84
N THR A 70 9.90 -7.78 -15.83
CA THR A 70 10.20 -7.60 -17.25
C THR A 70 8.90 -7.35 -18.05
N PRO A 71 8.89 -6.39 -18.99
CA PRO A 71 9.99 -5.48 -19.33
C PRO A 71 10.34 -4.51 -18.20
N SER A 72 11.58 -4.03 -18.19
CA SER A 72 12.10 -3.16 -17.13
C SER A 72 12.11 -1.70 -17.56
N LEU A 73 11.94 -0.82 -16.58
CA LEU A 73 12.22 0.60 -16.73
C LEU A 73 13.74 0.84 -16.84
N PRO A 74 14.17 1.94 -17.50
CA PRO A 74 15.56 2.39 -17.41
C PRO A 74 15.96 2.67 -15.95
N SER A 75 17.25 2.54 -15.65
CA SER A 75 17.75 2.78 -14.29
C SER A 75 17.42 4.18 -13.79
N GLY A 76 16.97 4.27 -12.53
CA GLY A 76 16.59 5.54 -11.89
C GLY A 76 15.27 6.14 -12.40
N ARG A 77 14.45 5.40 -13.16
CA ARG A 77 13.12 5.87 -13.56
C ARG A 77 12.01 5.49 -12.58
N PHE A 78 12.28 4.58 -11.65
CA PHE A 78 11.38 4.24 -10.55
C PHE A 78 12.15 4.29 -9.24
N HIS A 79 11.69 5.13 -8.32
CA HIS A 79 12.35 5.32 -7.04
C HIS A 79 11.53 4.69 -5.92
N ILE A 80 12.20 4.21 -4.88
CA ILE A 80 11.57 3.72 -3.65
C ILE A 80 12.19 4.47 -2.48
N LEU A 81 11.34 5.11 -1.70
CA LEU A 81 11.71 5.87 -0.52
C LEU A 81 11.30 5.08 0.72
N ILE A 82 12.26 4.77 1.60
CA ILE A 82 12.04 3.99 2.82
C ILE A 82 12.36 4.87 4.02
N GLN A 83 11.36 5.13 4.85
CA GLN A 83 11.41 6.12 5.92
C GLN A 83 11.98 5.55 7.24
N ALA A 84 13.12 4.87 7.19
CA ALA A 84 13.63 4.06 8.29
C ALA A 84 13.70 4.84 9.63
N HIS A 85 13.00 4.33 10.64
CA HIS A 85 13.01 4.92 11.98
C HIS A 85 14.22 4.45 12.80
N LYS A 86 14.65 3.19 12.65
CA LYS A 86 15.72 2.62 13.48
C LYS A 86 16.86 2.05 12.63
N PRO A 87 18.10 2.05 13.15
CA PRO A 87 19.26 1.48 12.45
C PRO A 87 19.10 -0.01 12.15
N LYS A 88 18.43 -0.74 13.04
CA LYS A 88 18.17 -2.18 12.95
C LYS A 88 16.96 -2.55 12.11
N THR A 89 16.37 -1.61 11.37
CA THR A 89 15.28 -1.98 10.47
C THR A 89 15.89 -2.77 9.33
N CYS A 90 15.78 -4.10 9.38
CA CYS A 90 16.37 -5.00 8.39
C CYS A 90 15.57 -4.98 7.08
N VAL A 91 15.65 -3.81 6.42
CA VAL A 91 15.05 -3.51 5.12
C VAL A 91 15.48 -4.55 4.09
N THR A 92 16.70 -5.07 4.19
CA THR A 92 17.27 -6.10 3.30
C THR A 92 16.43 -7.38 3.21
N HIS A 93 15.69 -7.76 4.26
CA HIS A 93 14.96 -9.03 4.28
C HIS A 93 13.79 -9.08 3.29
N TRP A 94 13.17 -7.93 3.01
CA TRP A 94 12.02 -7.84 2.09
C TRP A 94 12.30 -6.96 0.88
N LEU A 95 13.32 -6.08 0.93
CA LEU A 95 13.67 -5.20 -0.20
C LEU A 95 13.95 -5.99 -1.47
N TYR A 96 14.54 -7.17 -1.32
CA TYR A 96 14.90 -8.04 -2.44
C TYR A 96 13.69 -8.77 -3.04
N GLU A 97 12.58 -8.84 -2.31
CA GLU A 97 11.32 -9.42 -2.78
C GLU A 97 10.50 -8.41 -3.62
N LEU A 98 10.87 -7.12 -3.61
CA LEU A 98 10.18 -6.10 -4.40
C LEU A 98 10.20 -6.40 -5.90
N GLY A 99 11.30 -6.96 -6.41
CA GLY A 99 11.48 -7.35 -7.82
C GLY A 99 11.38 -6.20 -8.83
N VAL A 100 11.41 -4.94 -8.41
CA VAL A 100 11.33 -3.79 -9.31
C VAL A 100 12.67 -3.51 -9.97
N THR A 101 12.80 -3.95 -11.21
CA THR A 101 14.07 -3.91 -11.95
C THR A 101 14.59 -2.49 -12.13
N ASN A 102 15.91 -2.31 -11.94
CA ASN A 102 16.63 -1.05 -12.07
C ASN A 102 16.14 0.10 -11.16
N ALA A 103 15.36 -0.21 -10.12
CA ALA A 103 14.88 0.82 -9.20
C ALA A 103 16.01 1.42 -8.36
N HIS A 104 15.89 2.71 -8.03
CA HIS A 104 16.75 3.36 -7.05
C HIS A 104 16.02 3.42 -5.72
N VAL A 105 16.69 3.00 -4.66
CA VAL A 105 16.10 2.86 -3.33
C VAL A 105 16.84 3.78 -2.37
N PHE A 106 16.10 4.64 -1.68
CA PHE A 106 16.61 5.57 -0.70
C PHE A 106 16.16 5.14 0.68
N VAL A 107 17.12 4.73 1.52
CA VAL A 107 16.88 4.36 2.92
C VAL A 107 17.27 5.54 3.79
N TYR A 108 16.29 6.29 4.27
CA TYR A 108 16.52 7.47 5.10
C TYR A 108 16.72 7.07 6.56
N ARG A 109 17.93 7.27 7.07
CA ARG A 109 18.23 7.20 8.49
C ARG A 109 17.88 8.52 9.15
N ARG A 110 17.21 8.43 10.31
CA ARG A 110 16.79 9.58 11.12
C ARG A 110 17.65 9.80 12.37
N PHE A 111 18.66 8.94 12.56
CA PHE A 111 19.54 8.92 13.72
C PHE A 111 20.97 8.56 13.29
N GLU A 112 21.90 8.61 14.24
CA GLU A 112 23.29 8.15 14.06
C GLU A 112 24.06 8.89 12.97
N ALA A 113 24.11 10.22 13.07
CA ALA A 113 24.85 11.06 12.13
C ALA A 113 26.36 10.71 11.99
N LYS A 114 26.91 9.95 12.95
CA LYS A 114 28.32 9.50 12.93
C LYS A 114 28.53 8.22 12.12
N THR A 115 27.49 7.44 11.86
CA THR A 115 27.60 6.22 11.07
C THR A 115 27.77 6.60 9.59
N PRO A 116 28.75 6.08 8.85
CA PRO A 116 28.88 6.38 7.41
C PRO A 116 27.63 5.96 6.62
N LEU A 117 27.27 6.72 5.60
CA LEU A 117 26.21 6.34 4.66
C LEU A 117 26.71 5.26 3.72
N ARG A 118 25.89 4.23 3.50
CA ARG A 118 26.21 3.12 2.60
C ARG A 118 25.55 3.28 1.24
N THR A 119 26.16 2.68 0.23
CA THR A 119 25.55 2.45 -1.08
C THR A 119 25.88 1.03 -1.49
N TRP A 120 24.89 0.29 -1.99
CA TRP A 120 25.06 -1.09 -2.44
C TRP A 120 24.11 -1.44 -3.57
N HIS A 121 24.42 -2.51 -4.29
CA HIS A 121 23.54 -3.05 -5.32
C HIS A 121 22.65 -4.16 -4.74
N GLY A 122 21.36 -4.07 -5.02
CA GLY A 122 20.39 -5.12 -4.77
C GLY A 122 20.24 -6.06 -5.98
N PRO A 123 19.32 -7.03 -5.90
CA PRO A 123 18.93 -7.84 -7.06
C PRO A 123 18.31 -6.96 -8.15
N CYS A 124 18.14 -7.52 -9.34
CA CYS A 124 17.43 -6.87 -10.43
C CYS A 124 18.01 -5.51 -10.87
N GLY A 125 19.31 -5.30 -10.67
CA GLY A 125 19.96 -4.03 -10.99
C GLY A 125 19.54 -2.87 -10.09
N MET A 126 18.93 -3.14 -8.92
CA MET A 126 18.57 -2.10 -7.96
C MET A 126 19.83 -1.43 -7.40
N LEU A 127 19.78 -0.11 -7.24
CA LEU A 127 20.78 0.66 -6.51
C LEU A 127 20.16 1.14 -5.20
N VAL A 128 20.80 0.84 -4.08
CA VAL A 128 20.33 1.25 -2.76
C VAL A 128 21.31 2.24 -2.15
N GLN A 129 20.79 3.35 -1.66
CA GLN A 129 21.55 4.44 -1.06
C GLN A 129 20.95 4.78 0.29
N GLU A 130 21.79 4.81 1.33
CA GLU A 130 21.41 5.42 2.59
C GLU A 130 21.47 6.94 2.48
N ARG A 131 20.50 7.61 3.10
CA ARG A 131 20.47 9.05 3.32
C ARG A 131 20.36 9.34 4.81
N LEU A 132 20.77 10.53 5.22
CA LEU A 132 20.63 11.02 6.59
C LEU A 132 19.87 12.34 6.53
N LEU A 133 18.77 12.41 7.27
CA LEU A 133 18.07 13.67 7.51
C LEU A 133 18.10 13.95 9.01
N THR A 134 18.78 15.01 9.41
CA THR A 134 18.87 15.45 10.81
C THR A 134 18.80 16.98 10.91
N PRO A 135 18.10 17.55 11.90
CA PRO A 135 17.33 16.86 12.94
C PRO A 135 16.08 16.22 12.36
N ASN A 136 15.84 14.92 12.64
CA ASN A 136 14.62 14.24 12.18
C ASN A 136 14.16 13.15 13.16
N HIS A 137 14.31 13.41 14.45
CA HIS A 137 14.35 12.37 15.47
C HIS A 137 12.97 11.86 15.94
N ASN A 138 11.87 12.48 15.52
CA ASN A 138 10.54 12.03 15.93
C ASN A 138 9.83 11.24 14.83
N SER A 139 8.97 10.31 15.27
CA SER A 139 8.18 9.43 14.41
C SER A 139 7.24 10.22 13.49
N SER A 140 6.86 11.44 13.88
CA SER A 140 6.00 12.34 13.09
C SER A 140 6.72 12.95 11.87
N ARG A 141 8.04 12.87 11.73
CA ARG A 141 8.76 13.55 10.65
C ARG A 141 8.98 12.72 9.38
N GLU A 142 8.00 11.87 9.09
CA GLU A 142 7.90 11.14 7.82
C GLU A 142 7.76 12.09 6.63
N ALA A 143 7.00 13.17 6.83
CA ALA A 143 6.95 14.29 5.90
C ALA A 143 8.35 14.81 5.56
N GLY A 144 9.22 15.04 6.54
CA GLY A 144 10.56 15.59 6.30
C GLY A 144 11.37 14.76 5.32
N VAL A 145 11.34 13.42 5.45
CA VAL A 145 12.04 12.49 4.56
C VAL A 145 11.55 12.62 3.12
N PHE A 146 10.23 12.61 2.93
CA PHE A 146 9.66 12.73 1.60
C PHE A 146 9.91 14.11 0.98
N LEU A 147 9.78 15.18 1.75
CA LEU A 147 9.94 16.54 1.27
C LEU A 147 11.40 16.83 0.89
N ASP A 148 12.37 16.38 1.69
CA ASP A 148 13.80 16.42 1.36
C ASP A 148 14.08 15.69 0.05
N TYR A 149 13.58 14.45 -0.07
CA TYR A 149 13.70 13.65 -1.28
C TYR A 149 13.08 14.35 -2.51
N VAL A 150 11.89 14.94 -2.37
CA VAL A 150 11.24 15.66 -3.48
C VAL A 150 12.09 16.83 -3.94
N LEU A 151 12.65 17.62 -3.02
CA LEU A 151 13.49 18.77 -3.34
C LEU A 151 14.77 18.35 -4.08
N GLU A 152 15.43 17.26 -3.66
CA GLU A 152 16.61 16.72 -4.33
C GLU A 152 16.32 16.33 -5.79
N HIS A 153 15.15 15.73 -6.03
CA HIS A 153 14.80 15.16 -7.33
C HIS A 153 13.86 16.03 -8.18
N TYR A 154 13.48 17.22 -7.71
CA TYR A 154 12.48 18.07 -8.37
C TYR A 154 12.86 18.42 -9.82
N GLN A 155 14.15 18.72 -10.06
CA GLN A 155 14.66 19.09 -11.38
C GLN A 155 14.99 17.90 -12.28
N ASN A 156 15.19 16.70 -11.70
CA ASN A 156 15.47 15.48 -12.44
C ASN A 156 14.58 14.34 -11.93
N PRO A 157 13.29 14.37 -12.29
CA PRO A 157 12.31 13.53 -11.65
C PRO A 157 12.30 12.09 -12.18
N PRO A 158 12.06 11.07 -11.33
CA PRO A 158 11.69 9.74 -11.79
C PRO A 158 10.29 9.77 -12.46
N LEU A 159 9.85 8.64 -13.03
CA LEU A 159 8.46 8.52 -13.49
C LEU A 159 7.48 8.43 -12.30
N ALA A 160 7.86 7.68 -11.28
CA ALA A 160 7.09 7.51 -10.06
C ALA A 160 8.01 7.23 -8.88
N VAL A 161 7.48 7.48 -7.69
CA VAL A 161 8.12 7.11 -6.42
C VAL A 161 7.15 6.27 -5.59
N ALA A 162 7.65 5.15 -5.08
CA ALA A 162 6.99 4.40 -4.02
C ALA A 162 7.50 4.91 -2.67
N VAL A 163 6.59 5.30 -1.79
CA VAL A 163 6.91 5.67 -0.41
C VAL A 163 6.50 4.52 0.48
N LEU A 164 7.46 3.97 1.22
CA LEU A 164 7.26 2.89 2.16
C LEU A 164 7.52 3.40 3.58
N HIS A 165 6.60 3.10 4.46
CA HIS A 165 6.78 3.34 5.89
C HIS A 165 7.98 2.56 6.45
N TRP A 166 8.49 2.91 7.64
CA TRP A 166 9.78 2.38 8.13
C TRP A 166 9.83 0.86 8.22
N ALA A 167 8.77 0.20 8.69
CA ALA A 167 8.67 -1.26 8.73
C ALA A 167 8.35 -1.90 7.36
N GLY A 168 8.13 -1.07 6.34
CA GLY A 168 7.82 -1.47 4.98
C GLY A 168 6.60 -2.40 4.91
N PRO A 169 6.66 -3.49 4.13
CA PRO A 169 5.56 -4.42 3.95
C PRO A 169 5.24 -5.27 5.20
N LYS A 170 6.06 -5.19 6.26
CA LYS A 170 5.85 -5.93 7.52
C LYS A 170 5.18 -5.09 8.61
N ASP A 171 4.83 -3.83 8.34
CA ASP A 171 4.17 -3.04 9.38
C ASP A 171 2.78 -3.57 9.74
N TRP A 172 2.29 -3.28 10.95
CA TRP A 172 1.03 -3.79 11.48
C TRP A 172 -0.21 -3.38 10.66
N HIS A 173 -0.14 -2.28 9.90
CA HIS A 173 -1.19 -1.85 8.97
C HIS A 173 -0.87 -2.18 7.51
N ASN A 174 0.21 -2.90 7.23
CA ASN A 174 0.59 -3.36 5.90
C ASN A 174 0.47 -4.89 5.81
N ASP A 175 -0.14 -5.35 4.73
CA ASP A 175 0.00 -6.75 4.31
C ASP A 175 1.09 -6.82 3.24
N CYS A 176 2.06 -7.70 3.44
CA CYS A 176 3.15 -7.85 2.51
C CYS A 176 2.68 -8.26 1.12
N ALA A 177 1.69 -9.16 1.04
CA ALA A 177 1.15 -9.60 -0.23
C ALA A 177 0.56 -8.40 -0.99
N GLY A 178 -0.31 -7.63 -0.33
CA GLY A 178 -0.90 -6.41 -0.89
C GLY A 178 0.15 -5.37 -1.31
N THR A 179 1.12 -5.10 -0.43
CA THR A 179 2.18 -4.10 -0.70
C THR A 179 2.99 -4.48 -1.93
N LEU A 180 3.51 -5.71 -1.99
CA LEU A 180 4.34 -6.18 -3.09
C LEU A 180 3.55 -6.31 -4.40
N GLY A 181 2.34 -6.86 -4.34
CA GLY A 181 1.48 -7.04 -5.50
C GLY A 181 1.14 -5.71 -6.15
N ARG A 182 0.72 -4.72 -5.36
CA ARG A 182 0.36 -3.38 -5.84
C ARG A 182 1.56 -2.60 -6.35
N LEU A 183 2.70 -2.65 -5.66
CA LEU A 183 3.94 -2.03 -6.12
C LEU A 183 4.35 -2.57 -7.50
N ARG A 184 4.37 -3.90 -7.67
CA ARG A 184 4.72 -4.54 -8.94
C ARG A 184 3.70 -4.25 -10.03
N TYR A 185 2.41 -4.23 -9.70
CA TYR A 185 1.36 -3.87 -10.66
C TYR A 185 1.55 -2.44 -11.17
N ALA A 186 1.76 -1.47 -10.29
CA ALA A 186 2.08 -0.10 -10.68
C ALA A 186 3.34 -0.03 -11.58
N TYR A 187 4.42 -0.74 -11.19
CA TYR A 187 5.65 -0.81 -11.98
C TYR A 187 5.40 -1.35 -13.39
N ARG A 188 4.62 -2.44 -13.55
CA ARG A 188 4.28 -3.03 -14.87
C ARG A 188 3.55 -2.04 -15.77
N GLY A 189 2.62 -1.27 -15.19
CA GLY A 189 1.89 -0.21 -15.90
C GLY A 189 2.81 0.86 -16.45
N LEU A 190 3.82 1.25 -15.68
CA LEU A 190 4.84 2.22 -16.11
C LEU A 190 5.80 1.63 -17.15
N ALA A 191 6.22 0.38 -16.98
CA ALA A 191 7.24 -0.25 -17.83
C ALA A 191 6.73 -0.67 -19.22
N ALA A 192 5.47 -1.08 -19.33
CA ALA A 192 4.87 -1.47 -20.60
C ALA A 192 3.36 -1.19 -20.64
N PRO A 193 2.97 0.09 -20.77
CA PRO A 193 1.57 0.48 -20.70
C PRO A 193 0.70 -0.14 -21.79
N GLN A 194 1.24 -0.41 -22.98
CA GLN A 194 0.50 -1.06 -24.07
C GLN A 194 0.25 -2.55 -23.82
N ARG A 195 1.14 -3.21 -23.05
CA ARG A 195 0.99 -4.62 -22.67
C ARG A 195 0.06 -4.78 -21.47
N TRP A 196 0.05 -3.79 -20.57
CA TRP A 196 -0.69 -3.82 -19.32
C TRP A 196 -1.55 -2.55 -19.15
N PRO A 197 -2.61 -2.36 -19.98
CA PRO A 197 -3.40 -1.13 -19.95
C PRO A 197 -4.08 -0.88 -18.61
N ASP A 198 -4.62 -1.91 -17.96
CA ASP A 198 -5.22 -1.81 -16.61
C ASP A 198 -4.18 -1.40 -15.56
N ALA A 199 -2.96 -1.93 -15.65
CA ALA A 199 -1.87 -1.54 -14.77
C ALA A 199 -1.39 -0.11 -15.05
N ALA A 200 -1.42 0.33 -16.31
CA ALA A 200 -1.07 1.69 -16.71
C ALA A 200 -2.10 2.70 -16.18
N GLU A 201 -3.39 2.38 -16.25
CA GLU A 201 -4.45 3.17 -15.61
C GLU A 201 -4.20 3.25 -14.11
N TYR A 202 -3.99 2.11 -13.43
CA TYR A 202 -3.65 2.06 -12.01
C TYR A 202 -2.45 2.94 -11.66
N ALA A 203 -1.36 2.82 -12.42
CA ALA A 203 -0.13 3.58 -12.22
C ALA A 203 -0.23 5.05 -12.63
N SER A 204 -1.32 5.50 -13.26
CA SER A 204 -1.55 6.93 -13.56
C SER A 204 -2.10 7.69 -12.34
N HIS A 205 -2.62 6.95 -11.36
CA HIS A 205 -3.12 7.45 -10.09
C HIS A 205 -2.04 7.35 -9.01
N MET A 206 -2.18 8.16 -7.97
CA MET A 206 -1.51 7.88 -6.70
C MET A 206 -2.23 6.70 -6.08
N THR A 207 -1.55 5.61 -5.75
CA THR A 207 -2.21 4.38 -5.28
C THR A 207 -1.68 3.96 -3.92
N THR A 208 -2.59 3.67 -2.99
CA THR A 208 -2.21 3.15 -1.68
C THR A 208 -1.69 1.71 -1.77
N LEU A 209 -0.56 1.46 -1.13
CA LEU A 209 0.00 0.12 -0.93
C LEU A 209 -0.49 -0.49 0.39
N THR A 210 -1.03 0.34 1.28
CA THR A 210 -1.52 -0.07 2.60
C THR A 210 -2.82 -0.89 2.49
N ARG A 211 -2.94 -1.92 3.33
CA ARG A 211 -4.11 -2.79 3.42
C ARG A 211 -4.39 -3.06 4.88
N ALA A 212 -5.48 -2.49 5.39
CA ALA A 212 -5.98 -2.83 6.71
C ALA A 212 -6.92 -4.04 6.59
N LEU A 213 -6.74 -5.03 7.46
CA LEU A 213 -7.72 -6.09 7.66
C LEU A 213 -8.58 -5.71 8.87
N VAL A 214 -9.89 -5.55 8.68
CA VAL A 214 -10.85 -5.34 9.77
C VAL A 214 -11.92 -6.43 9.64
N ASP A 215 -12.07 -7.27 10.67
CA ASP A 215 -13.10 -8.32 10.76
C ASP A 215 -13.27 -9.17 9.49
N SER A 216 -12.15 -9.64 8.93
CA SER A 216 -12.07 -10.44 7.68
C SER A 216 -12.46 -9.75 6.37
N ASP A 217 -12.92 -8.50 6.41
CA ASP A 217 -13.10 -7.66 5.24
C ASP A 217 -11.78 -6.96 4.85
N VAL A 218 -11.51 -6.94 3.55
CA VAL A 218 -10.40 -6.17 2.99
C VAL A 218 -10.86 -4.73 2.88
N LEU A 219 -10.58 -3.94 3.91
CA LEU A 219 -10.65 -2.49 3.77
C LEU A 219 -9.44 -2.07 2.93
N TRP A 220 -9.70 -1.80 1.66
CA TRP A 220 -8.85 -0.89 0.92
C TRP A 220 -8.78 0.37 1.77
N MET A 221 -7.59 0.74 2.23
CA MET A 221 -7.40 2.08 2.78
C MET A 221 -7.51 3.04 1.63
N ASN A 222 -8.73 3.24 1.13
CA ASN A 222 -9.07 4.47 0.48
C ASN A 222 -8.79 5.51 1.55
N MET A 223 -7.78 6.33 1.31
CA MET A 223 -7.40 7.35 2.27
C MET A 223 -8.53 8.39 2.45
N SER A 224 -9.62 8.27 1.68
CA SER A 224 -10.92 8.86 2.02
C SER A 224 -11.77 7.93 2.91
N LEU A 225 -11.88 8.30 4.19
CA LEU A 225 -13.05 8.29 5.10
C LEU A 225 -14.03 7.10 5.19
N ARG A 226 -13.96 6.06 4.35
CA ARG A 226 -14.94 4.96 4.39
C ARG A 226 -14.75 4.01 5.57
N PHE A 227 -13.73 4.22 6.40
CA PHE A 227 -13.66 3.63 7.73
C PHE A 227 -14.93 3.91 8.57
N PHE A 228 -15.60 5.04 8.34
CA PHE A 228 -16.74 5.50 9.16
C PHE A 228 -18.12 5.10 8.63
N LYS A 229 -18.22 4.38 7.50
CA LYS A 229 -19.53 3.94 6.96
C LYS A 229 -19.89 2.50 7.29
N TYR A 230 -19.16 1.86 8.20
CA TYR A 230 -19.55 0.56 8.74
C TYR A 230 -20.53 0.77 9.91
N PRO A 231 -21.70 0.11 9.92
CA PRO A 231 -22.70 0.24 10.99
C PRO A 231 -22.28 -0.38 12.33
N HIS A 232 -21.02 -0.79 12.46
CA HIS A 232 -20.43 -1.34 13.69
C HIS A 232 -19.35 -0.38 14.24
N GLU A 233 -19.70 0.89 14.42
CA GLU A 233 -18.84 1.93 15.02
C GLU A 233 -18.28 1.50 16.39
N GLU A 234 -18.88 0.55 17.10
CA GLU A 234 -18.48 0.14 18.44
C GLU A 234 -17.18 -0.70 18.52
N ARG A 235 -16.63 -1.17 17.39
CA ARG A 235 -15.48 -2.09 17.40
C ARG A 235 -14.22 -1.59 16.72
N ILE A 236 -14.25 -0.39 16.15
CA ILE A 236 -13.03 0.20 15.65
C ILE A 236 -12.19 0.60 16.88
N PRO A 237 -10.93 0.16 17.02
CA PRO A 237 -10.12 0.54 18.16
C PRO A 237 -10.10 2.07 18.34
N SER A 238 -10.19 2.55 19.58
CA SER A 238 -10.27 3.99 19.90
C SER A 238 -9.14 4.85 19.32
N TRP A 239 -8.01 4.24 18.96
CA TRP A 239 -6.90 4.91 18.28
C TRP A 239 -7.15 5.17 16.78
N ILE A 240 -8.08 4.45 16.12
CA ILE A 240 -8.60 4.77 14.78
C ILE A 240 -9.73 5.80 14.87
N HIS A 241 -10.46 5.85 15.98
CA HIS A 241 -11.47 6.89 16.28
C HIS A 241 -10.87 8.27 16.59
N ARG A 242 -9.59 8.51 16.29
CA ARG A 242 -9.09 9.88 16.32
C ARG A 242 -9.97 10.69 15.38
N PRO A 243 -10.61 11.79 15.86
CA PRO A 243 -11.37 12.65 14.98
C PRO A 243 -10.43 13.04 13.86
N ALA A 244 -10.85 12.83 12.62
CA ALA A 244 -10.06 13.16 11.44
C ALA A 244 -9.34 14.49 11.67
N HIS A 245 -8.03 14.49 11.44
CA HIS A 245 -7.16 15.57 11.88
C HIS A 245 -7.74 16.90 11.40
N ASP A 246 -8.28 17.70 12.32
CA ASP A 246 -8.74 19.04 11.99
C ASP A 246 -7.48 19.85 11.71
N MET A 247 -7.31 20.24 10.45
CA MET A 247 -6.17 21.04 9.98
C MET A 247 -5.96 22.30 10.84
N ARG A 248 -7.03 22.84 11.43
CA ARG A 248 -6.95 24.01 12.31
C ARG A 248 -6.15 23.76 13.59
N ARG A 249 -5.94 22.50 13.97
CA ARG A 249 -5.02 22.12 15.06
C ARG A 249 -3.56 22.25 14.65
N HIS A 250 -3.26 22.12 13.36
CA HIS A 250 -1.92 22.17 12.78
C HIS A 250 -1.65 23.51 12.09
N LYS A 251 -1.77 24.62 12.83
CA LYS A 251 -1.74 25.99 12.29
C LYS A 251 -0.55 26.25 11.36
N ALA A 252 0.67 25.90 11.77
CA ALA A 252 1.86 26.14 10.96
C ALA A 252 1.80 25.41 9.60
N CYS A 253 1.14 24.24 9.54
CA CYS A 253 0.93 23.51 8.31
C CYS A 253 -0.12 24.18 7.44
N ALA A 254 -1.27 24.50 8.05
CA ALA A 254 -2.36 25.20 7.38
C ALA A 254 -1.89 26.53 6.77
N ASP A 255 -0.99 27.24 7.44
CA ASP A 255 -0.40 28.48 6.96
C ASP A 255 0.42 28.25 5.68
N VAL A 256 1.22 27.17 5.60
CA VAL A 256 1.93 26.79 4.35
C VAL A 256 0.91 26.51 3.24
N PHE A 257 -0.07 25.62 3.46
CA PHE A 257 -1.06 25.27 2.43
C PHE A 257 -1.85 26.49 1.94
N THR A 258 -2.24 27.38 2.86
CA THR A 258 -2.96 28.61 2.55
C THR A 258 -2.13 29.56 1.68
N ARG A 259 -0.81 29.69 1.94
CA ARG A 259 0.09 30.52 1.12
C ARG A 259 0.12 30.09 -0.35
N TYR A 260 -0.10 28.81 -0.63
CA TYR A 260 -0.14 28.25 -1.98
C TYR A 260 -1.57 28.06 -2.52
N GLY A 261 -2.58 28.64 -1.86
CA GLY A 261 -3.98 28.59 -2.31
C GLY A 261 -4.63 27.21 -2.21
N ILE A 262 -4.16 26.36 -1.29
CA ILE A 262 -4.67 25.00 -1.12
C ILE A 262 -5.65 24.98 0.07
N ASP A 263 -6.93 24.74 -0.21
CA ASP A 263 -7.95 24.57 0.83
C ASP A 263 -7.99 23.14 1.35
N VAL A 264 -7.53 22.98 2.58
CA VAL A 264 -7.49 21.72 3.34
C VAL A 264 -8.44 21.74 4.55
N ALA A 265 -9.11 22.87 4.82
CA ALA A 265 -9.87 23.09 6.05
C ALA A 265 -11.17 22.28 6.14
N ALA A 266 -11.70 21.84 5.00
CA ALA A 266 -12.95 21.08 4.91
C ALA A 266 -12.76 19.56 4.78
N LYS A 267 -11.52 19.05 4.90
CA LYS A 267 -11.18 17.69 4.49
C LYS A 267 -10.74 16.86 5.67
N THR A 268 -11.51 15.82 5.92
CA THR A 268 -11.18 14.78 6.88
C THR A 268 -10.40 13.70 6.14
N PHE A 269 -9.12 13.56 6.44
CA PHE A 269 -8.23 12.60 5.79
C PHE A 269 -7.36 11.95 6.86
N TYR A 270 -7.13 10.66 6.71
CA TYR A 270 -6.29 9.89 7.61
C TYR A 270 -5.57 8.85 6.78
N SER A 271 -4.25 8.87 6.83
CA SER A 271 -3.43 7.96 6.03
C SER A 271 -2.44 7.17 6.86
N CYS A 272 -2.46 7.32 8.20
CA CYS A 272 -1.64 6.61 9.20
C CYS A 272 -0.58 5.72 8.57
N CYS A 273 0.66 6.24 8.52
CA CYS A 273 1.80 5.52 7.98
C CYS A 273 1.71 5.25 6.46
N ALA A 274 1.18 6.24 5.72
CA ALA A 274 0.87 6.17 4.30
C ALA A 274 2.00 5.52 3.49
N THR A 275 1.71 4.33 2.98
CA THR A 275 2.57 3.61 2.03
C THR A 275 1.86 3.64 0.69
N PHE A 276 2.49 4.21 -0.34
CA PHE A 276 1.84 4.48 -1.62
C PHE A 276 2.83 4.51 -2.78
N VAL A 277 2.31 4.47 -4.01
CA VAL A 277 3.03 4.87 -5.22
C VAL A 277 2.41 6.16 -5.73
N VAL A 278 3.22 7.16 -6.04
CA VAL A 278 2.76 8.41 -6.66
C VAL A 278 3.53 8.69 -7.94
N PRO A 279 2.83 8.90 -9.07
CA PRO A 279 3.46 9.36 -10.31
C PRO A 279 3.99 10.78 -10.12
N TRP A 280 5.18 11.05 -10.62
CA TRP A 280 5.86 12.32 -10.34
C TRP A 280 5.08 13.55 -10.85
N GLN A 281 4.29 13.39 -11.90
CA GLN A 281 3.41 14.45 -12.42
C GLN A 281 2.46 15.03 -11.36
N HIS A 282 2.03 14.24 -10.37
CA HIS A 282 1.20 14.73 -9.27
C HIS A 282 1.99 15.62 -8.31
N ILE A 283 3.28 15.29 -8.08
CA ILE A 283 4.20 16.11 -7.28
C ILE A 283 4.48 17.45 -8.00
N LEU A 284 4.65 17.44 -9.33
CA LEU A 284 4.87 18.66 -10.10
C LEU A 284 3.65 19.59 -10.16
N SER A 285 2.48 19.17 -9.66
CA SER A 285 1.30 20.05 -9.56
C SER A 285 1.47 21.19 -8.55
N LEU A 286 2.52 21.12 -7.71
CA LEU A 286 2.89 22.17 -6.76
C LEU A 286 4.32 22.66 -7.04
N PRO A 287 4.60 23.95 -6.85
CA PRO A 287 5.94 24.52 -7.09
C PRO A 287 6.96 23.98 -6.07
N SER A 288 8.24 23.91 -6.44
CA SER A 288 9.31 23.48 -5.52
C SER A 288 9.35 24.30 -4.21
N ALA A 289 8.98 25.58 -4.27
CA ALA A 289 8.88 26.46 -3.10
C ALA A 289 7.90 25.93 -2.06
N PHE A 290 6.78 25.31 -2.46
CA PHE A 290 5.83 24.68 -1.54
C PHE A 290 6.51 23.59 -0.71
N TYR A 291 7.28 22.73 -1.37
CA TYR A 291 7.99 21.63 -0.72
C TYR A 291 9.09 22.14 0.22
N SER A 292 9.78 23.22 -0.17
CA SER A 292 10.79 23.88 0.66
C SER A 292 10.19 24.46 1.93
N ASP A 293 9.12 25.25 1.80
CA ASP A 293 8.43 25.87 2.93
C ASP A 293 7.87 24.81 3.89
N LEU A 294 7.32 23.72 3.35
CA LEU A 294 6.79 22.64 4.16
C LEU A 294 7.89 21.85 4.86
N LEU A 295 9.05 21.63 4.21
CA LEU A 295 10.20 20.98 4.82
C LEU A 295 10.76 21.82 5.97
N GLU A 296 10.96 23.11 5.75
CA GLU A 296 11.42 24.04 6.79
C GLU A 296 10.51 23.99 8.01
N THR A 297 9.20 24.02 7.78
CA THR A 297 8.21 23.91 8.86
C THR A 297 8.27 22.55 9.55
N ALA A 298 8.43 21.45 8.80
CA ALA A 298 8.54 20.09 9.34
C ALA A 298 9.81 19.80 10.12
N LEU A 299 10.90 20.51 9.84
CA LEU A 299 12.15 20.35 10.55
C LEU A 299 12.30 21.34 11.72
N ASN A 300 11.44 22.35 11.81
CA ASN A 300 11.48 23.37 12.86
C ASN A 300 11.24 22.77 14.25
N PRO A 301 12.22 22.85 15.19
CA PRO A 301 12.10 22.27 16.52
C PRO A 301 11.07 22.99 17.41
N GLU A 302 10.75 24.27 17.15
CA GLU A 302 9.74 25.00 17.92
C GLU A 302 8.34 24.47 17.64
N VAL A 303 8.08 24.13 16.37
CA VAL A 303 6.80 23.55 15.93
C VAL A 303 6.55 22.23 16.66
N GLU A 304 7.58 21.39 16.81
CA GLU A 304 7.49 20.11 17.54
C GLU A 304 7.04 20.28 19.00
N VAL A 305 7.54 21.31 19.69
CA VAL A 305 7.17 21.58 21.08
C VAL A 305 5.71 22.04 21.17
N THR A 306 5.27 22.87 20.22
CA THR A 306 3.92 23.44 20.22
C THR A 306 2.84 22.52 19.66
N ASP A 307 3.22 21.59 18.79
CA ASP A 307 2.33 20.68 18.08
C ASP A 307 3.05 19.34 17.82
N PRO A 308 3.09 18.43 18.82
CA PRO A 308 3.79 17.15 18.68
C PRO A 308 3.14 16.22 17.64
N GLU A 309 1.87 16.46 17.28
CA GLU A 309 1.15 15.75 16.22
C GLU A 309 1.36 16.39 14.83
N PHE A 310 2.03 17.55 14.76
CA PHE A 310 2.29 18.33 13.55
C PHE A 310 2.76 17.49 12.37
N GLY A 311 3.77 16.66 12.60
CA GLY A 311 4.39 15.92 11.51
C GLY A 311 3.46 14.86 10.92
N TYR A 312 2.54 14.31 11.72
CA TYR A 312 1.49 13.43 11.20
C TYR A 312 0.49 14.22 10.38
N GLY A 313 -0.04 15.32 10.91
CA GLY A 313 -1.00 16.17 10.21
C GLY A 313 -0.46 16.64 8.86
N CYS A 314 0.71 17.28 8.84
CA CYS A 314 1.30 17.76 7.59
C CYS A 314 1.58 16.67 6.57
N TRP A 315 2.07 15.52 7.02
CA TRP A 315 2.27 14.38 6.15
C TRP A 315 0.95 13.98 5.50
N GLU A 316 -0.08 13.82 6.30
CA GLU A 316 -1.40 13.43 5.83
C GLU A 316 -1.99 14.44 4.84
N PHE A 317 -1.88 15.75 5.10
CA PHE A 317 -2.38 16.75 4.15
C PHE A 317 -1.57 16.84 2.87
N ALA A 318 -0.26 16.64 2.94
CA ALA A 318 0.59 16.62 1.76
C ALA A 318 0.24 15.42 0.87
N VAL A 319 0.12 14.25 1.49
CA VAL A 319 -0.36 13.02 0.84
C VAL A 319 -1.77 13.24 0.26
N TRP A 320 -2.71 13.83 1.01
CA TRP A 320 -4.06 14.16 0.53
C TRP A 320 -4.04 15.06 -0.70
N GLN A 321 -3.20 16.09 -0.71
CA GLN A 321 -3.12 17.03 -1.83
C GLN A 321 -2.61 16.36 -3.11
N TRP A 322 -1.75 15.36 -3.00
CA TRP A 322 -1.36 14.51 -4.14
C TRP A 322 -2.43 13.47 -4.46
N TYR A 323 -3.19 13.06 -3.45
CA TYR A 323 -4.34 12.18 -3.55
C TYR A 323 -5.58 12.90 -4.09
N LYS A 324 -5.44 13.53 -5.26
CA LYS A 324 -6.57 13.92 -6.11
C LYS A 324 -7.07 12.69 -6.88
N GLU A 325 -7.20 11.55 -6.20
CA GLU A 325 -7.70 10.31 -6.79
C GLU A 325 -9.17 10.50 -7.25
N PRO A 326 -9.61 9.78 -8.29
CA PRO A 326 -11.03 9.66 -8.60
C PRO A 326 -11.77 9.05 -7.39
N GLU A 327 -13.07 9.36 -7.25
CA GLU A 327 -13.92 8.60 -6.33
C GLU A 327 -13.71 7.09 -6.54
N LEU A 328 -13.74 6.28 -5.48
CA LEU A 328 -13.58 4.84 -5.59
C LEU A 328 -14.74 4.26 -6.43
N THR A 329 -14.49 4.16 -7.73
CA THR A 329 -15.42 3.61 -8.71
C THR A 329 -15.28 2.09 -8.73
N PRO A 330 -16.30 1.35 -9.21
CA PRO A 330 -16.17 -0.09 -9.43
C PRO A 330 -14.96 -0.47 -10.32
N ARG A 331 -14.56 0.43 -11.23
CA ARG A 331 -13.35 0.26 -12.06
C ARG A 331 -12.09 0.28 -11.20
N MET A 332 -11.93 1.29 -10.34
CA MET A 332 -10.78 1.39 -9.44
C MET A 332 -10.72 0.20 -8.47
N GLU A 333 -11.86 -0.21 -7.91
CA GLU A 333 -11.92 -1.40 -7.04
C GLU A 333 -11.41 -2.66 -7.77
N ASN A 334 -11.81 -2.85 -9.03
CA ASN A 334 -11.34 -3.96 -9.85
C ASN A 334 -9.83 -3.87 -10.13
N LEU A 335 -9.28 -2.68 -10.38
CA LEU A 335 -7.82 -2.51 -10.55
C LEU A 335 -7.06 -2.87 -9.27
N TYR A 336 -7.53 -2.44 -8.11
CA TYR A 336 -6.95 -2.79 -6.82
C TYR A 336 -7.01 -4.31 -6.55
N GLN A 337 -8.08 -4.99 -6.93
CA GLN A 337 -8.18 -6.45 -6.86
C GLN A 337 -7.19 -7.15 -7.80
N GLN A 338 -7.04 -6.67 -9.04
CA GLN A 338 -6.03 -7.20 -9.97
C GLN A 338 -4.61 -7.03 -9.43
N ALA A 339 -4.31 -5.86 -8.89
CA ALA A 339 -3.03 -5.55 -8.27
C ALA A 339 -2.75 -6.49 -7.09
N GLN A 340 -3.76 -6.81 -6.28
CA GLN A 340 -3.65 -7.80 -5.21
C GLN A 340 -3.37 -9.21 -5.78
N ASN A 341 -4.00 -9.59 -6.89
CA ASN A 341 -3.81 -10.92 -7.47
C ASN A 341 -2.38 -11.15 -7.98
N VAL A 342 -1.61 -10.09 -8.27
CA VAL A 342 -0.16 -10.20 -8.56
C VAL A 342 0.57 -10.89 -7.41
N SER A 343 0.17 -10.65 -6.17
CA SER A 343 0.81 -11.24 -4.99
C SER A 343 0.64 -12.75 -4.89
N LEU A 344 -0.40 -13.32 -5.53
CA LEU A 344 -0.66 -14.76 -5.51
C LEU A 344 0.40 -15.57 -6.25
N GLY A 345 1.16 -14.90 -7.14
CA GLY A 345 2.31 -15.49 -7.78
C GLY A 345 3.57 -15.45 -6.91
N LEU A 346 3.69 -14.51 -5.97
CA LEU A 346 4.96 -14.23 -5.30
C LEU A 346 5.33 -15.27 -4.23
N ASP A 347 6.62 -15.62 -4.13
CA ASP A 347 7.15 -16.35 -2.97
C ASP A 347 7.29 -15.40 -1.78
N LEU A 348 6.25 -15.33 -0.94
CA LEU A 348 6.20 -14.44 0.20
C LEU A 348 6.92 -14.98 1.45
N LYS A 349 7.62 -16.12 1.39
CA LYS A 349 8.22 -16.76 2.57
C LYS A 349 9.09 -15.82 3.39
N ARG A 350 9.97 -15.04 2.74
CA ARG A 350 10.88 -14.10 3.44
C ARG A 350 10.13 -12.94 4.10
N CYS A 351 8.96 -12.61 3.57
CA CYS A 351 8.12 -11.56 4.12
C CYS A 351 7.23 -12.04 5.27
N LEU A 352 6.76 -13.30 5.21
CA LEU A 352 5.87 -13.90 6.21
C LEU A 352 6.62 -14.54 7.38
N THR A 353 7.94 -14.72 7.28
CA THR A 353 8.72 -15.29 8.38
C THR A 353 8.75 -14.28 9.54
N PRO A 354 8.21 -14.64 10.73
CA PRO A 354 8.27 -13.78 11.92
C PRO A 354 9.73 -13.51 12.26
N ASP A 355 10.04 -12.30 12.70
CA ASP A 355 11.39 -11.82 13.05
C ASP A 355 12.03 -12.54 14.26
N ARG A 356 11.61 -13.76 14.62
CA ARG A 356 12.21 -14.56 15.70
C ARG A 356 13.71 -14.82 15.49
N GLU A 357 14.21 -14.74 14.25
CA GLU A 357 15.64 -14.80 13.93
C GLU A 357 16.29 -13.43 13.65
N ALA A 358 15.54 -12.33 13.59
CA ALA A 358 16.11 -11.01 13.30
C ALA A 358 16.97 -10.45 14.44
N SER A 359 16.99 -11.11 15.60
CA SER A 359 17.96 -10.85 16.67
C SER A 359 19.37 -11.35 16.35
N LEU A 360 19.53 -12.25 15.36
CA LEU A 360 20.82 -12.84 14.95
C LEU A 360 21.39 -12.21 13.69
N TYR A 361 20.60 -11.49 12.90
CA TYR A 361 21.09 -10.74 11.75
C TYR A 361 21.55 -9.36 12.21
N VAL A 362 22.87 -9.20 12.34
CA VAL A 362 23.50 -7.88 12.30
C VAL A 362 23.31 -7.35 10.87
N CYS A 363 22.34 -6.46 10.72
CA CYS A 363 22.30 -5.47 9.65
C CYS A 363 23.43 -4.43 9.88
#